data_AF-A0A2V8C753-F1
#
_entry.id   AF-A0A2V8C753-F1
#
_cell.length_a   1.000
_cell.length_b   1.000
_cell.length_c   1.000
_cell.angle_alpha   90.00
_cell.angle_beta   90.00
_cell.angle_gamma   90.00
#
_symmetry.space_group_name_H-M   'P 1'
#
loop_
_entity.id
_entity.type
_entity.pdbx_description
1 polymer ?
#
loop_
_entity_poly.entity_id
_entity_poly.type
_entity_poly.pdbx_seq_one_letter_code
_entity_poly.pdbx_strand_id
1 'polypeptide(L)'
;MMEGAALRFMLMAFAGWWSDQRQAAVAYLVEENRILRAQLRGRRVRLTDEDRCRLARAGQRLGRRLLRQVATIVTPDTILRWHRQLIAHKRMYAKGRRRRSGVLAEIRWLVVRMAEENPTWGYTRIRGALKNVGHEVGRSTIARILKAQGIRPAPERPTSWQAFLRAHWGAIAGADFFTTEVWTWRGLVTYYTVFVIDLASRRVPRRRLD
;
A
#
# COMPACT_ATOMS: atom_id res chain seq x y z
N MET A 1 59.52 -27.69 -11.01
CA MET A 1 59.33 -26.71 -9.90
C MET A 1 59.51 -25.24 -10.31
N MET A 2 60.01 -24.92 -11.51
CA MET A 2 60.32 -23.55 -11.96
C MET A 2 59.13 -22.74 -12.52
N GLU A 3 58.05 -23.39 -12.96
CA GLU A 3 56.93 -22.71 -13.63
C GLU A 3 56.08 -21.84 -12.67
N GLY A 4 55.95 -22.25 -11.42
CA GLY A 4 55.16 -21.50 -10.42
C GLY A 4 55.81 -20.17 -10.01
N ALA A 5 57.14 -20.09 -10.04
CA ALA A 5 57.87 -18.87 -9.70
C ALA A 5 57.75 -17.82 -10.83
N ALA A 6 57.90 -18.26 -12.09
CA ALA A 6 57.74 -17.39 -13.25
C ALA A 6 56.31 -16.83 -13.37
N LEU A 7 55.29 -17.66 -13.13
CA LEU A 7 53.89 -17.22 -13.14
C LEU A 7 53.61 -16.21 -12.02
N ARG A 8 54.11 -16.45 -10.80
CA ARG A 8 53.97 -15.50 -9.68
C ARG A 8 54.64 -14.17 -9.98
N PHE A 9 55.83 -14.19 -10.59
CA PHE A 9 56.53 -12.98 -11.00
C PHE A 9 55.74 -12.20 -12.05
N MET A 10 55.24 -12.87 -13.09
CA MET A 10 54.38 -12.24 -14.10
C MET A 10 53.10 -11.65 -13.49
N LEU A 11 52.45 -12.35 -12.56
CA LEU A 11 51.25 -11.85 -11.88
C LEU A 11 51.56 -10.63 -11.01
N MET A 12 52.69 -10.61 -10.29
CA MET A 12 53.11 -9.45 -9.50
C MET A 12 53.48 -8.25 -10.39
N ALA A 13 54.21 -8.49 -11.48
CA ALA A 13 54.55 -7.45 -12.45
C ALA A 13 53.28 -6.87 -13.11
N PHE A 14 52.34 -7.73 -13.50
CA PHE A 14 51.05 -7.31 -14.05
C PHE A 14 50.21 -6.56 -13.01
N ALA A 15 50.12 -7.04 -11.77
CA ALA A 15 49.40 -6.36 -10.70
C ALA A 15 50.02 -4.99 -10.36
N GLY A 16 51.36 -4.90 -10.36
CA GLY A 16 52.09 -3.65 -10.18
C GLY A 16 51.82 -2.67 -11.31
N TRP A 17 52.01 -3.08 -12.56
CA TRP A 17 51.72 -2.27 -13.74
C TRP A 17 50.27 -1.79 -13.77
N TRP A 18 49.32 -2.68 -13.47
CA TRP A 18 47.90 -2.36 -13.44
C TRP A 18 47.53 -1.39 -12.30
N SER A 19 48.19 -1.52 -11.14
CA SER A 19 48.04 -0.59 -10.03
C SER A 19 48.60 0.79 -10.39
N ASP A 20 49.77 0.84 -11.02
CA ASP A 20 50.41 2.09 -11.43
C ASP A 20 49.59 2.82 -12.50
N GLN A 21 49.05 2.11 -13.48
CA GLN A 21 48.17 2.68 -14.49
C GLN A 21 46.91 3.28 -13.86
N ARG A 22 46.31 2.59 -12.88
CA ARG A 22 45.15 3.11 -12.13
C ARG A 22 45.51 4.33 -11.29
N GLN A 23 46.70 4.33 -10.68
CA GLN A 23 47.18 5.44 -9.87
C GLN A 23 47.43 6.68 -10.73
N ALA A 24 47.99 6.52 -11.93
CA ALA A 24 48.20 7.58 -12.90
C ALA A 24 46.88 8.20 -13.36
N ALA A 25 45.86 7.37 -13.67
CA ALA A 25 44.53 7.85 -14.04
C ALA A 25 43.87 8.64 -12.91
N VAL A 26 43.98 8.18 -11.65
CA VAL A 26 43.45 8.90 -10.48
C VAL A 26 44.19 10.22 -10.28
N ALA A 27 45.52 10.24 -10.43
CA ALA A 27 46.33 11.45 -10.32
C ALA A 27 45.92 12.50 -11.36
N TYR A 28 45.72 12.08 -12.62
CA TYR A 28 45.21 12.94 -13.69
C TYR A 28 43.84 13.53 -13.33
N LEU A 29 42.87 12.69 -12.92
CA LEU A 29 41.53 13.15 -12.56
C LEU A 29 41.54 14.10 -11.35
N VAL A 30 42.46 13.92 -10.40
CA VAL A 30 42.63 14.85 -9.27
C VAL A 30 43.12 16.21 -9.76
N GLU A 31 44.06 16.23 -10.71
CA GLU A 31 44.59 17.47 -11.27
C GLU A 31 43.57 18.18 -12.15
N GLU A 32 42.84 17.46 -12.99
CA GLU A 32 41.70 18.00 -13.75
C GLU A 32 40.66 18.62 -12.82
N ASN A 33 40.30 17.95 -11.72
CA ASN A 33 39.40 18.52 -10.71
C ASN A 33 39.98 19.80 -10.10
N ARG A 34 41.28 19.88 -9.80
CA ARG A 34 41.91 21.11 -9.30
C ARG A 34 41.78 22.26 -10.29
N ILE A 35 42.04 22.00 -11.58
CA ILE A 35 41.92 23.00 -12.65
C ILE A 35 40.47 23.50 -12.78
N LEU A 36 39.50 22.58 -12.87
CA LEU A 36 38.07 22.91 -12.94
C LEU A 36 37.62 23.76 -11.74
N ARG A 37 38.19 23.51 -10.57
CA ARG A 37 37.87 24.24 -9.34
C ARG A 37 38.52 25.60 -9.27
N ALA A 38 39.73 25.75 -9.80
CA ALA A 38 40.37 27.05 -9.98
C ALA A 38 39.53 27.94 -10.91
N GLN A 39 38.96 27.38 -11.98
CA GLN A 39 38.07 28.09 -12.90
C GLN A 39 36.76 28.56 -12.26
N LEU A 40 36.28 27.88 -11.21
CA LEU A 40 35.10 28.32 -10.47
C LEU A 40 35.33 29.59 -9.62
N ARG A 41 36.56 30.15 -9.58
CA ARG A 41 36.91 31.43 -8.93
C ARG A 41 36.34 31.58 -7.51
N GLY A 42 36.38 30.51 -6.72
CA GLY A 42 35.88 30.52 -5.34
C GLY A 42 34.35 30.45 -5.17
N ARG A 43 33.59 30.28 -6.26
CA ARG A 43 32.14 30.03 -6.17
C ARG A 43 31.89 28.70 -5.44
N ARG A 44 31.05 28.74 -4.39
CA ARG A 44 30.64 27.54 -3.65
C ARG A 44 29.89 26.58 -4.57
N VAL A 45 30.40 25.35 -4.69
CA VAL A 45 29.70 24.24 -5.37
C VAL A 45 28.46 23.86 -4.55
N ARG A 46 27.27 24.08 -5.11
CA ARG A 46 26.00 23.66 -4.49
C ARG A 46 25.71 22.22 -4.88
N LEU A 47 25.95 21.29 -3.95
CA LEU A 47 25.63 19.88 -4.14
C LEU A 47 24.14 19.63 -3.87
N THR A 48 23.46 18.98 -4.82
CA THR A 48 22.10 18.45 -4.62
C THR A 48 22.12 17.28 -3.65
N ASP A 49 20.96 16.90 -3.11
CA ASP A 49 20.89 15.74 -2.22
C ASP A 49 21.28 14.43 -2.93
N GLU A 50 21.03 14.33 -4.24
CA GLU A 50 21.51 13.20 -5.05
C GLU A 50 23.04 13.16 -5.12
N ASP A 51 23.69 14.31 -5.36
CA ASP A 51 25.15 14.42 -5.39
C ASP A 51 25.76 14.02 -4.05
N ARG A 52 25.17 14.48 -2.95
CA ARG A 52 25.58 14.10 -1.59
C ARG A 52 25.46 12.59 -1.37
N CYS A 53 24.39 11.98 -1.88
CA CYS A 53 24.19 10.52 -1.81
C CYS A 53 25.25 9.76 -2.61
N ARG A 54 25.50 10.18 -3.86
CA ARG A 54 26.52 9.58 -4.74
C ARG A 54 27.90 9.66 -4.09
N LEU A 55 28.27 10.85 -3.61
CA LEU A 55 29.56 11.09 -2.96
C LEU A 55 29.69 10.30 -1.65
N ALA A 56 28.64 10.21 -0.84
CA ALA A 56 28.65 9.44 0.41
C ALA A 56 28.84 7.93 0.15
N ARG A 57 28.18 7.35 -0.85
CA ARG A 57 28.32 5.94 -1.21
C ARG A 57 29.70 5.60 -1.77
N ALA A 58 30.27 6.49 -2.59
CA ALA A 58 31.61 6.33 -3.12
C ALA A 58 32.67 6.51 -2.01
N GLY A 59 32.54 7.57 -1.21
CA GLY A 59 33.51 7.92 -0.18
C GLY A 59 33.59 6.96 0.99
N GLN A 60 32.49 6.28 1.36
CA GLN A 60 32.51 5.31 2.45
C GLN A 60 33.47 4.13 2.21
N ARG A 61 33.67 3.71 0.94
CA ARG A 61 34.59 2.62 0.59
C ARG A 61 36.07 3.01 0.77
N LEU A 62 36.38 4.29 0.60
CA LEU A 62 37.75 4.82 0.70
C LEU A 62 38.19 4.97 2.17
N GLY A 63 37.25 5.13 3.09
CA GLY A 63 37.53 5.33 4.51
C GLY A 63 38.15 6.71 4.82
N ARG A 64 38.27 7.05 6.11
CA ARG A 64 38.64 8.41 6.56
C ARG A 64 40.07 8.82 6.20
N ARG A 65 41.01 7.87 6.10
CA ARG A 65 42.42 8.16 5.80
C ARG A 65 42.60 8.58 4.35
N LEU A 66 42.10 7.77 3.42
CA LEU A 66 42.20 8.05 1.99
C LEU A 66 41.35 9.27 1.61
N LEU A 67 40.15 9.42 2.18
CA LEU A 67 39.34 10.63 1.98
C LEU A 67 40.07 11.92 2.40
N ARG A 68 40.94 11.91 3.42
CA ARG A 68 41.73 13.10 3.76
C ARG A 68 42.72 13.52 2.67
N GLN A 69 43.16 12.57 1.86
CA GLN A 69 44.09 12.82 0.76
C GLN A 69 43.36 13.27 -0.52
N VAL A 70 42.17 12.74 -0.78
CA VAL A 70 41.47 12.92 -2.08
C VAL A 70 40.21 13.77 -2.01
N ALA A 71 39.60 13.96 -0.84
CA ALA A 71 38.35 14.72 -0.72
C ALA A 71 38.64 16.23 -0.77
N THR A 72 38.24 16.86 -1.87
CA THR A 72 38.53 18.27 -2.12
C THR A 72 37.29 19.17 -2.03
N ILE A 73 36.07 18.62 -2.14
CA ILE A 73 34.78 19.35 -2.13
C ILE A 73 34.19 19.51 -0.74
N VAL A 74 34.29 18.46 0.07
CA VAL A 74 33.61 18.37 1.35
C VAL A 74 34.53 17.67 2.32
N THR A 75 34.48 18.06 3.60
CA THR A 75 35.31 17.41 4.62
C THR A 75 34.98 15.90 4.71
N PRO A 76 35.99 15.03 4.89
CA PRO A 76 35.77 13.58 5.04
C PRO A 76 34.71 13.22 6.09
N ASP A 77 34.69 13.94 7.20
CA ASP A 77 33.72 13.76 8.28
C ASP A 77 32.27 14.04 7.85
N THR A 78 32.08 15.02 6.97
CA THR A 78 30.75 15.33 6.42
C THR A 78 30.28 14.26 5.45
N ILE A 79 31.17 13.73 4.59
CA ILE A 79 30.85 12.64 3.66
C ILE A 79 30.42 11.38 4.44
N LEU A 80 31.16 11.03 5.50
CA LEU A 80 30.82 9.89 6.36
C LEU A 80 29.56 10.14 7.19
N ARG A 81 29.28 11.39 7.58
CA ARG A 81 28.02 11.78 8.23
C ARG A 81 26.83 11.57 7.29
N TRP A 82 26.93 12.00 6.03
CA TRP A 82 25.88 11.76 5.02
C TRP A 82 25.62 10.27 4.83
N HIS A 83 26.68 9.44 4.78
CA HIS A 83 26.50 7.99 4.71
C HIS A 83 25.73 7.42 5.92
N ARG A 84 26.07 7.87 7.14
CA ARG A 84 25.34 7.46 8.36
C ARG A 84 23.87 7.88 8.33
N GLN A 85 23.59 9.09 7.83
CA GLN A 85 22.21 9.57 7.64
C GLN A 85 21.43 8.70 6.63
N LEU A 86 22.06 8.27 5.53
CA LEU A 86 21.42 7.37 4.57
C LEU A 86 21.07 6.01 5.19
N ILE A 87 21.94 5.44 6.02
CA ILE A 87 21.64 4.20 6.75
C ILE A 87 20.50 4.42 7.73
N ALA A 88 20.54 5.51 8.50
CA ALA A 88 19.51 5.83 9.49
C ALA A 88 18.14 6.00 8.82
N HIS A 89 18.09 6.74 7.71
CA HIS A 89 16.90 6.90 6.89
C HIS A 89 16.40 5.53 6.41
N LYS A 90 17.22 4.72 5.72
CA LYS A 90 16.83 3.35 5.32
C LYS A 90 16.25 2.53 6.48
N ARG A 91 16.87 2.60 7.67
CA ARG A 91 16.41 1.90 8.87
C ARG A 91 15.08 2.45 9.41
N MET A 92 14.86 3.76 9.37
CA MET A 92 13.59 4.38 9.78
C MET A 92 12.45 3.97 8.85
N TYR A 93 12.68 3.96 7.53
CA TYR A 93 11.69 3.50 6.54
C TYR A 93 11.40 2.00 6.70
N ALA A 94 12.41 1.19 7.03
CA ALA A 94 12.22 -0.23 7.34
C ALA A 94 11.43 -0.45 8.64
N LYS A 95 11.70 0.33 9.70
CA LYS A 95 10.99 0.23 10.99
C LYS A 95 9.54 0.70 10.91
N GLY A 96 9.25 1.74 10.12
CA GLY A 96 7.88 2.24 9.90
C GLY A 96 6.93 1.22 9.26
N ARG A 97 7.47 0.20 8.56
CA ARG A 97 6.70 -0.84 7.88
C ARG A 97 6.37 -2.07 8.72
N ARG A 98 7.04 -2.28 9.87
CA ARG A 98 7.07 -3.61 10.52
C ARG A 98 6.14 -3.80 11.73
N ARG A 99 5.47 -2.74 12.23
CA ARG A 99 4.54 -2.85 13.38
C ARG A 99 3.11 -2.37 13.13
N ARG A 100 2.89 -1.53 12.12
CA ARG A 100 1.59 -0.88 11.85
C ARG A 100 0.85 -1.43 10.63
N SER A 101 1.43 -2.41 9.92
CA SER A 101 0.86 -2.97 8.69
C SER A 101 -0.11 -4.12 8.96
N GLY A 102 0.16 -5.00 9.93
CA GLY A 102 -0.69 -6.17 10.25
C GLY A 102 -2.07 -5.76 10.75
N VAL A 103 -2.14 -5.14 11.93
CA VAL A 103 -3.40 -4.69 12.56
C VAL A 103 -4.17 -3.71 11.64
N LEU A 104 -3.48 -2.83 10.93
CA LEU A 104 -4.14 -1.91 10.00
C LEU A 104 -4.62 -2.60 8.71
N ALA A 105 -3.94 -3.66 8.25
CA ALA A 105 -4.40 -4.47 7.13
C ALA A 105 -5.60 -5.33 7.53
N GLU A 106 -5.58 -5.90 8.73
CA GLU A 106 -6.70 -6.64 9.33
C GLU A 106 -7.92 -5.73 9.49
N ILE A 107 -7.76 -4.55 10.11
CA ILE A 107 -8.84 -3.55 10.24
C ILE A 107 -9.35 -3.12 8.86
N ARG A 108 -8.47 -2.90 7.88
CA ARG A 108 -8.89 -2.55 6.51
C ARG A 108 -9.73 -3.65 5.87
N TRP A 109 -9.25 -4.88 5.94
CA TRP A 109 -9.95 -6.04 5.40
C TRP A 109 -11.32 -6.21 6.06
N LEU A 110 -11.38 -6.10 7.39
CA LEU A 110 -12.62 -6.23 8.15
C LEU A 110 -13.63 -5.11 7.82
N VAL A 111 -13.16 -3.86 7.69
CA VAL A 111 -13.98 -2.71 7.26
C VAL A 111 -14.57 -2.93 5.87
N VAL A 112 -13.76 -3.38 4.92
CA VAL A 112 -14.21 -3.64 3.54
C VAL A 112 -15.24 -4.76 3.52
N ARG A 113 -14.93 -5.89 4.15
CA ARG A 113 -15.81 -7.05 4.25
C ARG A 113 -17.17 -6.69 4.84
N MET A 114 -17.19 -6.00 5.99
CA MET A 114 -18.44 -5.56 6.63
C MET A 114 -19.26 -4.63 5.73
N ALA A 115 -18.61 -3.76 4.96
CA ALA A 115 -19.27 -2.82 4.05
C ALA A 115 -19.84 -3.47 2.79
N GLU A 116 -19.18 -4.52 2.28
CA GLU A 116 -19.62 -5.32 1.12
C GLU A 116 -20.74 -6.29 1.49
N GLU A 117 -20.59 -7.00 2.61
CA GLU A 117 -21.60 -7.94 3.13
C GLU A 117 -22.86 -7.21 3.61
N ASN A 118 -22.73 -5.95 4.06
CA ASN A 118 -23.84 -5.13 4.56
C ASN A 118 -23.88 -3.74 3.89
N PRO A 119 -24.41 -3.63 2.67
CA PRO A 119 -24.45 -2.37 1.93
C PRO A 119 -25.18 -1.22 2.64
N THR A 120 -26.15 -1.51 3.49
CA THR A 120 -26.91 -0.52 4.27
C THR A 120 -26.15 0.04 5.47
N TRP A 121 -24.99 -0.55 5.83
CA TRP A 121 -24.24 -0.13 7.00
C TRP A 121 -23.42 1.15 6.74
N GLY A 122 -23.84 2.23 7.40
CA GLY A 122 -23.08 3.47 7.50
C GLY A 122 -21.90 3.39 8.47
N TYR A 123 -21.05 4.42 8.48
CA TYR A 123 -19.80 4.45 9.26
C TYR A 123 -19.99 4.22 10.76
N THR A 124 -21.11 4.67 11.33
CA THR A 124 -21.41 4.50 12.76
C THR A 124 -21.70 3.03 13.10
N ARG A 125 -22.39 2.29 12.21
CA ARG A 125 -22.73 0.89 12.43
C ARG A 125 -21.51 -0.02 12.26
N ILE A 126 -20.68 0.25 11.26
CA ILE A 126 -19.38 -0.42 11.07
C ILE A 126 -18.46 -0.18 12.27
N ARG A 127 -18.43 1.05 12.82
CA ARG A 127 -17.67 1.35 14.05
C ARG A 127 -18.12 0.49 15.23
N GLY A 128 -19.42 0.35 15.43
CA GLY A 128 -19.97 -0.49 16.51
C GLY A 128 -19.56 -1.96 16.34
N ALA A 129 -19.66 -2.49 15.12
CA ALA A 129 -19.24 -3.86 14.82
C ALA A 129 -17.75 -4.09 15.06
N LEU A 130 -16.88 -3.15 14.65
CA LEU A 130 -15.45 -3.21 14.95
C LEU A 130 -15.14 -3.20 16.45
N LYS A 131 -15.87 -2.38 17.22
CA LYS A 131 -15.73 -2.34 18.68
C LYS A 131 -16.06 -3.70 19.31
N ASN A 132 -17.08 -4.39 18.81
CA ASN A 132 -17.46 -5.73 19.29
C ASN A 132 -16.39 -6.79 19.01
N VAL A 133 -15.60 -6.60 17.95
CA VAL A 133 -14.48 -7.49 17.58
C VAL A 133 -13.16 -7.08 18.28
N GLY A 134 -13.20 -6.06 19.16
CA GLY A 134 -12.04 -5.61 19.93
C GLY A 134 -11.17 -4.56 19.23
N HIS A 135 -11.65 -3.96 18.14
CA HIS A 135 -10.94 -2.91 17.41
C HIS A 135 -11.59 -1.53 17.60
N GLU A 136 -10.86 -0.60 18.20
CA GLU A 136 -11.31 0.78 18.36
C GLU A 136 -10.83 1.65 17.18
N VAL A 137 -11.77 2.04 16.31
CA VAL A 137 -11.47 2.79 15.08
C VAL A 137 -12.42 3.99 14.94
N GLY A 138 -11.87 5.17 14.65
CA GLY A 138 -12.69 6.38 14.43
C GLY A 138 -13.48 6.34 13.11
N ARG A 139 -14.64 7.02 13.08
CA ARG A 139 -15.49 7.14 11.87
C ARG A 139 -14.74 7.67 10.65
N SER A 140 -13.85 8.64 10.85
CA SER A 140 -13.02 9.23 9.79
C SER A 140 -12.03 8.23 9.19
N THR A 141 -11.53 7.29 10.00
CA THR A 141 -10.64 6.23 9.52
C THR A 141 -11.40 5.23 8.66
N ILE A 142 -12.61 4.85 9.08
CA ILE A 142 -13.50 3.98 8.29
C ILE A 142 -13.85 4.65 6.95
N ALA A 143 -14.24 5.92 6.96
CA ALA A 143 -14.55 6.67 5.74
C ALA A 143 -13.34 6.74 4.78
N ARG A 144 -12.13 6.98 5.31
CA ARG A 144 -10.90 7.02 4.52
C ARG A 144 -10.55 5.66 3.91
N ILE A 145 -10.75 4.57 4.65
CA ILE A 145 -10.51 3.20 4.16
C ILE A 145 -11.46 2.88 3.01
N LEU A 146 -12.76 3.14 3.19
CA LEU A 146 -13.78 2.85 2.17
C LEU A 146 -13.58 3.71 0.92
N LYS A 147 -13.27 5.01 1.08
CA LYS A 147 -12.92 5.90 -0.03
C LYS A 147 -11.70 5.40 -0.82
N ALA A 148 -10.67 4.90 -0.12
CA ALA A 148 -9.47 4.37 -0.76
C ALA A 148 -9.73 3.07 -1.55
N GLN A 149 -10.82 2.35 -1.27
CA GLN A 149 -11.24 1.15 -1.98
C GLN A 149 -12.36 1.43 -3.00
N GLY A 150 -12.74 2.70 -3.20
CA GLY A 150 -13.80 3.07 -4.16
C GLY A 150 -15.22 2.73 -3.69
N ILE A 151 -15.41 2.32 -2.43
CA ILE A 151 -16.74 1.96 -1.90
C ILE A 151 -17.48 3.25 -1.53
N ARG A 152 -18.65 3.46 -2.15
CA ARG A 152 -19.50 4.63 -1.90
C ARG A 152 -19.99 4.68 -0.44
N PRO A 153 -20.25 5.87 0.12
CA PRO A 153 -20.92 5.97 1.42
C PRO A 153 -22.30 5.28 1.37
N ALA A 154 -22.73 4.66 2.47
CA ALA A 154 -24.15 4.34 2.60
C ALA A 154 -24.94 5.67 2.72
N PRO A 155 -26.11 5.84 2.07
CA PRO A 155 -26.94 4.81 1.42
C PRO A 155 -26.68 4.60 -0.09
N GLU A 156 -25.71 5.29 -0.70
CA GLU A 156 -25.45 5.29 -2.15
C GLU A 156 -24.82 4.01 -2.70
N ARG A 157 -24.74 2.94 -1.89
CA ARG A 157 -24.19 1.65 -2.30
C ARG A 157 -25.25 0.85 -3.05
N PRO A 158 -24.98 0.40 -4.29
CA PRO A 158 -25.93 -0.44 -5.00
C PRO A 158 -26.09 -1.76 -4.25
N THR A 159 -27.30 -2.03 -3.77
CA THR A 159 -27.66 -3.34 -3.20
C THR A 159 -28.30 -4.15 -4.32
N SER A 160 -27.83 -5.37 -4.57
CA SER A 160 -28.55 -6.25 -5.50
C SER A 160 -29.93 -6.56 -4.92
N TRP A 161 -30.96 -6.62 -5.77
CA TRP A 161 -32.32 -6.94 -5.37
C TRP A 161 -32.39 -8.25 -4.56
N GLN A 162 -31.55 -9.24 -4.90
CA GLN A 162 -31.41 -10.49 -4.15
C GLN A 162 -30.85 -10.33 -2.73
N ALA A 163 -29.92 -9.39 -2.50
CA ALA A 163 -29.38 -9.13 -1.17
C ALA A 163 -30.41 -8.41 -0.29
N PHE A 164 -31.17 -7.47 -0.87
CA PHE A 164 -32.30 -6.82 -0.22
C PHE A 164 -33.37 -7.83 0.20
N LEU A 165 -33.80 -8.69 -0.73
CA LEU A 165 -34.79 -9.73 -0.47
C LEU A 165 -34.34 -10.70 0.62
N ARG A 166 -33.08 -11.16 0.62
CA ARG A 166 -32.55 -12.04 1.68
C ARG A 166 -32.56 -11.40 3.06
N ALA A 167 -32.17 -10.13 3.17
CA ALA A 167 -32.13 -9.43 4.45
C ALA A 167 -33.52 -9.14 5.03
N HIS A 168 -34.54 -9.00 4.19
CA HIS A 168 -35.90 -8.63 4.59
C HIS A 168 -36.91 -9.76 4.38
N TRP A 169 -36.45 -10.96 4.04
CA TRP A 169 -37.31 -12.11 3.72
C TRP A 169 -38.30 -12.41 4.86
N GLY A 170 -37.86 -12.27 6.12
CA GLY A 170 -38.66 -12.45 7.33
C GLY A 170 -39.63 -11.31 7.69
N ALA A 171 -39.64 -10.21 6.92
CA ALA A 171 -40.44 -9.01 7.20
C ALA A 171 -41.26 -8.54 5.98
N ILE A 172 -41.22 -9.25 4.86
CA ILE A 172 -41.92 -8.89 3.62
C ILE A 172 -42.93 -9.99 3.27
N ALA A 173 -44.16 -9.58 2.95
CA ALA A 173 -45.17 -10.44 2.35
C ALA A 173 -45.36 -10.09 0.86
N GLY A 174 -45.60 -11.11 0.04
CA GLY A 174 -46.04 -10.93 -1.35
C GLY A 174 -47.56 -10.88 -1.40
N ALA A 175 -48.12 -9.97 -2.18
CA ALA A 175 -49.55 -9.94 -2.47
C ALA A 175 -49.73 -10.15 -3.97
N ASP A 176 -50.63 -11.05 -4.34
CA ASP A 176 -50.95 -11.33 -5.74
C ASP A 176 -52.44 -11.67 -5.86
N PHE A 177 -52.96 -11.64 -7.08
CA PHE A 177 -54.35 -11.98 -7.35
C PHE A 177 -54.46 -12.88 -8.58
N PHE A 178 -55.45 -13.77 -8.56
CA PHE A 178 -55.80 -14.56 -9.74
C PHE A 178 -57.29 -14.53 -9.98
N THR A 179 -57.66 -14.69 -11.25
CA THR A 179 -59.06 -14.81 -11.68
C THR A 179 -59.45 -16.27 -11.78
N THR A 180 -60.62 -16.61 -11.28
CA THR A 180 -61.24 -17.92 -11.50
C THR A 180 -62.57 -17.71 -12.18
N GLU A 181 -62.73 -18.27 -13.38
CA GLU A 181 -64.01 -18.28 -14.06
C GLU A 181 -64.84 -19.44 -13.54
N VAL A 182 -65.98 -19.13 -12.94
CA VAL A 182 -66.91 -20.11 -12.38
C VAL A 182 -68.17 -20.09 -13.23
N TRP A 183 -68.52 -21.25 -13.79
CA TRP A 183 -69.77 -21.42 -14.51
C TRP A 183 -70.93 -21.46 -13.51
N THR A 184 -71.84 -20.50 -13.61
CA THR A 184 -73.08 -20.49 -12.81
C THR A 184 -74.27 -20.70 -13.74
N TRP A 185 -75.40 -21.12 -13.17
CA TRP A 185 -76.70 -21.24 -13.88
C TRP A 185 -77.16 -19.96 -14.60
N ARG A 186 -76.57 -18.79 -14.30
CA ARG A 186 -76.86 -17.50 -14.95
C ARG A 186 -75.77 -17.06 -15.95
N GLY A 187 -74.76 -17.89 -16.21
CA GLY A 187 -73.63 -17.60 -17.10
C GLY A 187 -72.26 -17.72 -16.41
N LEU A 188 -71.21 -17.38 -17.17
CA LEU A 188 -69.82 -17.38 -16.69
C LEU A 188 -69.58 -16.16 -15.81
N VAL A 189 -69.11 -16.37 -14.57
CA VAL A 189 -68.80 -15.30 -13.62
C VAL A 189 -67.32 -15.35 -13.27
N THR A 190 -66.62 -14.24 -13.43
CA THR A 190 -65.20 -14.11 -13.06
C THR A 190 -65.06 -13.67 -11.62
N TYR A 191 -64.47 -14.53 -10.78
CA TYR A 191 -64.10 -14.20 -9.41
C TYR A 191 -62.65 -13.75 -9.33
N TYR A 192 -62.40 -12.61 -8.68
CA TYR A 192 -61.05 -12.12 -8.38
C TYR A 192 -60.68 -12.53 -6.96
N THR A 193 -59.67 -13.39 -6.82
CA THR A 193 -59.16 -13.81 -5.52
C THR A 193 -57.82 -13.14 -5.26
N VAL A 194 -57.77 -12.30 -4.23
CA VAL A 194 -56.53 -11.69 -3.73
C VAL A 194 -55.99 -12.53 -2.59
N PHE A 195 -54.69 -12.83 -2.61
CA PHE A 195 -54.03 -13.53 -1.51
C PHE A 195 -52.73 -12.82 -1.12
N VAL A 196 -52.36 -13.00 0.14
CA VAL A 196 -51.10 -12.52 0.71
C VAL A 196 -50.32 -13.73 1.19
N ILE A 197 -49.04 -13.82 0.84
CA ILE A 197 -48.14 -14.90 1.22
C ILE A 197 -46.95 -14.33 1.98
N ASP A 198 -46.64 -14.91 3.14
CA ASP A 198 -45.38 -14.61 3.81
C ASP A 198 -44.24 -15.21 2.98
N LEU A 199 -43.33 -14.37 2.50
CA LEU A 199 -42.23 -14.82 1.63
C LEU A 199 -41.28 -15.72 2.42
N ALA A 200 -41.11 -15.48 3.72
CA ALA A 200 -40.24 -16.22 4.62
C ALA A 200 -40.57 -17.70 4.67
N SER A 201 -41.79 -18.00 5.06
CA SER A 201 -42.29 -19.34 5.30
C SER A 201 -43.00 -19.96 4.09
N ARG A 202 -43.24 -19.17 3.03
CA ARG A 202 -44.11 -19.50 1.89
C ARG A 202 -45.50 -19.95 2.34
N ARG A 203 -46.01 -19.39 3.44
CA ARG A 203 -47.34 -19.71 3.96
C ARG A 203 -48.28 -18.53 3.71
N VAL A 204 -49.49 -18.84 3.24
CA VAL A 204 -50.59 -17.89 3.23
C VAL A 204 -51.09 -17.77 4.68
N PRO A 205 -51.04 -16.57 5.30
CA PRO A 205 -51.56 -16.39 6.64
C PRO A 205 -53.06 -16.70 6.63
N ARG A 206 -53.47 -17.79 7.27
CA ARG A 206 -54.88 -18.03 7.51
C ARG A 206 -55.33 -17.05 8.58
N ARG A 207 -56.23 -16.13 8.20
CA ARG A 207 -56.96 -15.31 9.16
C ARG A 207 -57.73 -16.27 10.08
N ARG A 208 -57.33 -16.41 11.35
CA ARG A 208 -58.28 -16.83 12.39
C ARG A 208 -59.20 -15.63 12.58
N LEU A 209 -60.46 -15.82 12.26
CA LEU A 209 -61.52 -14.92 12.68
C LEU A 209 -61.83 -15.35 14.11
N ASP A 210 -61.35 -14.57 15.08
CA ASP A 210 -61.88 -14.56 16.44
C ASP A 210 -62.99 -13.50 16.50
#